data_AF-A0A0J7IW50-F1
#
_entry.id   AF-A0A0J7IW50-F1
#
_cell.length_a   1.000
_cell.length_b   1.000
_cell.length_c   1.000
_cell.angle_alpha   90.00
_cell.angle_beta   90.00
_cell.angle_gamma   90.00
#
_symmetry.space_group_name_H-M   'P 1'
#
loop_
_entity.id
_entity.type
_entity.pdbx_description
1 polymer ?
#
loop_
_entity_poly.entity_id
_entity_poly.type
_entity_poly.pdbx_seq_one_letter_code
_entity_poly.pdbx_strand_id
1 'polypeptide(L)'
;MTEFYKTQEKIMNEALKKLPIYESESLLYKIENLTQEQINKMYKKGEEITNNHFTSSSYNDFAIGKAMERRPHTILVRIEGNSGRLIEGLSTFNKEKEVLFKSKTKFYVDDIRMSTSPEDYITPIKTIILKEK
;
A
#
# COMPACT_ATOMS: atom_id res chain seq x y z
N MET A 1 18.64 4.29 -12.47
CA MET A 1 18.84 3.41 -11.30
C MET A 1 20.25 2.82 -11.38
N THR A 2 21.07 2.98 -10.34
CA THR A 2 22.45 2.47 -10.32
C THR A 2 22.47 0.94 -10.15
N GLU A 3 23.60 0.30 -10.42
CA GLU A 3 23.78 -1.15 -10.20
C GLU A 3 23.54 -1.56 -8.74
N PHE A 4 23.90 -0.69 -7.79
CA PHE A 4 23.61 -0.88 -6.38
C PHE A 4 22.09 -1.04 -6.14
N TYR A 5 21.28 -0.11 -6.64
CA TYR A 5 19.82 -0.16 -6.43
C TYR A 5 19.15 -1.30 -7.20
N LYS A 6 19.66 -1.68 -8.38
CA LYS A 6 19.18 -2.89 -9.09
C LYS A 6 19.44 -4.15 -8.28
N THR A 7 20.63 -4.26 -7.69
CA THR A 7 21.01 -5.38 -6.83
C THR A 7 20.14 -5.42 -5.58
N GLN A 8 19.89 -4.27 -4.95
CA GLN A 8 19.02 -4.16 -3.79
C GLN A 8 17.57 -4.57 -4.11
N GLU A 9 17.01 -4.11 -5.23
CA GLU A 9 15.68 -4.51 -5.69
C GLU A 9 15.59 -6.03 -5.87
N LYS A 10 16.60 -6.63 -6.51
CA LYS A 10 16.66 -8.08 -6.71
C LYS A 10 16.68 -8.85 -5.39
N ILE A 11 17.59 -8.49 -4.48
CA ILE A 11 17.74 -9.17 -3.18
C ILE A 11 16.45 -9.07 -2.37
N MET A 12 15.83 -7.89 -2.33
CA MET A 12 14.58 -7.69 -1.59
C MET A 12 13.43 -8.51 -2.18
N ASN A 13 13.31 -8.58 -3.51
CA ASN A 13 12.32 -9.44 -4.16
C ASN A 13 12.54 -10.93 -3.85
N GLU A 14 13.79 -11.39 -3.82
CA GLU A 14 14.15 -12.76 -3.45
C GLU A 14 13.85 -13.06 -1.98
N ALA A 15 14.10 -12.11 -1.09
CA ALA A 15 13.76 -12.22 0.34
C ALA A 15 12.24 -12.33 0.53
N LEU A 16 11.46 -11.43 -0.08
CA LEU A 16 10.00 -11.45 -0.01
C LEU A 16 9.42 -12.75 -0.57
N LYS A 17 10.00 -13.29 -1.66
CA LYS A 17 9.54 -14.57 -2.22
C LYS A 17 9.64 -15.74 -1.22
N LYS A 18 10.59 -15.70 -0.29
CA LYS A 18 10.81 -16.74 0.73
C LYS A 18 9.90 -16.60 1.95
N LEU A 19 9.29 -15.42 2.16
CA LEU A 19 8.36 -15.21 3.26
C LEU A 19 6.97 -15.81 2.94
N PRO A 20 6.21 -16.25 3.96
CA PRO A 20 4.84 -16.70 3.78
C PRO A 20 3.97 -15.55 3.26
N ILE A 21 3.00 -15.90 2.42
CA ILE A 21 1.97 -14.97 1.97
C ILE A 21 1.14 -14.56 3.18
N TYR A 22 0.84 -13.27 3.28
CA TYR A 22 -0.14 -12.78 4.24
C TYR A 22 -1.54 -13.12 3.71
N GLU A 23 -2.17 -14.12 4.31
CA GLU A 23 -3.54 -14.49 4.01
C GLU A 23 -4.49 -13.65 4.86
N SER A 24 -5.26 -12.77 4.23
CA SER A 24 -6.29 -11.99 4.91
C SER A 24 -7.46 -11.73 3.99
N GLU A 25 -8.64 -11.85 4.56
CA GLU A 25 -9.91 -11.50 3.92
C GLU A 25 -10.18 -9.99 3.96
N SER A 26 -9.35 -9.21 4.66
CA SER A 26 -9.51 -7.77 4.83
C SER A 26 -8.65 -6.97 3.85
N LEU A 27 -9.22 -5.91 3.27
CA LEU A 27 -8.45 -4.98 2.46
C LEU A 27 -7.37 -4.30 3.31
N LEU A 28 -6.15 -4.29 2.81
CA LEU A 28 -5.01 -3.58 3.39
C LEU A 28 -5.16 -2.06 3.22
N TYR A 29 -4.40 -1.31 4.00
CA TYR A 29 -4.47 0.15 4.08
C TYR A 29 -3.12 0.78 3.75
N LYS A 30 -3.11 1.82 2.95
CA LYS A 30 -1.94 2.67 2.68
C LYS A 30 -2.39 4.12 2.61
N ILE A 31 -1.56 5.04 3.06
CA ILE A 31 -1.78 6.47 2.88
C ILE A 31 -0.72 7.06 1.97
N GLU A 32 -1.11 8.03 1.15
CA GLU A 32 -0.19 8.78 0.31
C GLU A 32 -0.50 10.27 0.41
N ASN A 33 0.54 11.08 0.27
CA ASN A 33 0.44 12.52 0.20
C ASN A 33 0.76 12.99 -1.22
N LEU A 34 -0.27 13.04 -2.05
CA LEU A 34 -0.19 13.38 -3.46
C LEU A 34 -1.01 14.62 -3.80
N THR A 35 -0.56 15.37 -4.81
CA THR A 35 -1.36 16.43 -5.42
C THR A 35 -2.50 15.84 -6.26
N GLN A 36 -3.53 16.63 -6.55
CA GLN A 36 -4.63 16.18 -7.40
C GLN A 36 -4.18 15.78 -8.81
N GLU A 37 -3.17 16.47 -9.35
CA GLU A 37 -2.57 16.13 -10.65
C GLU A 37 -1.89 14.77 -10.62
N GLN A 38 -1.11 14.48 -9.57
CA GLN A 38 -0.48 13.18 -9.37
C GLN A 38 -1.53 12.07 -9.25
N ILE A 39 -2.59 12.29 -8.48
CA ILE A 39 -3.69 11.32 -8.31
C ILE A 39 -4.33 11.02 -9.67
N ASN A 40 -4.70 12.05 -10.44
CA ASN A 40 -5.35 11.88 -11.75
C ASN A 40 -4.45 11.17 -12.77
N LYS A 41 -3.13 11.37 -12.67
CA LYS A 41 -2.15 10.72 -13.54
C LYS A 41 -1.91 9.26 -13.15
N MET A 42 -1.83 8.98 -11.86
CA MET A 42 -1.44 7.67 -11.34
C MET A 42 -2.61 6.71 -11.20
N TYR A 43 -3.80 7.22 -10.85
CA TYR A 43 -4.96 6.41 -10.53
C TYR A 43 -6.15 6.79 -11.39
N LYS A 44 -6.47 5.92 -12.34
CA LYS A 44 -7.64 6.04 -13.20
C LYS A 44 -8.47 4.77 -13.09
N LYS A 45 -9.72 4.91 -12.68
CA LYS A 45 -10.64 3.78 -12.54
C LYS A 45 -10.68 2.98 -13.84
N GLY A 46 -10.50 1.67 -13.73
CA GLY A 46 -10.47 0.76 -14.87
C GLY A 46 -9.08 0.53 -15.48
N GLU A 47 -8.04 1.24 -15.04
CA GLU A 47 -6.68 1.06 -15.55
C GLU A 47 -5.83 0.15 -14.64
N GLU A 48 -4.82 -0.49 -15.25
CA GLU A 48 -3.77 -1.22 -14.55
C GLU A 48 -2.59 -0.29 -14.26
N ILE A 49 -2.07 -0.35 -13.05
CA ILE A 49 -0.85 0.32 -12.62
C ILE A 49 0.22 -0.72 -12.31
N THR A 50 1.45 -0.46 -12.76
CA THR A 50 2.62 -1.25 -12.34
C THR A 50 3.40 -0.41 -11.34
N ASN A 51 3.42 -0.84 -10.09
CA ASN A 51 4.23 -0.18 -9.08
C ASN A 51 5.67 -0.65 -9.22
N ASN A 52 6.51 0.15 -9.87
CA ASN A 52 7.95 -0.11 -10.02
C ASN A 52 8.73 -0.04 -8.69
N HIS A 53 8.06 0.24 -7.58
CA HIS A 53 8.58 0.32 -6.22
C HIS A 53 7.91 -0.75 -5.36
N PHE A 54 8.53 -1.09 -4.22
CA PHE A 54 7.88 -1.93 -3.22
C PHE A 54 6.69 -1.19 -2.62
N THR A 55 5.52 -1.82 -2.61
CA THR A 55 4.31 -1.21 -2.06
C THR A 55 4.15 -1.67 -0.62
N SER A 56 4.25 -0.75 0.33
CA SER A 56 3.98 -1.01 1.75
C SER A 56 2.53 -0.69 2.09
N SER A 57 1.95 -1.46 3.00
CA SER A 57 0.58 -1.33 3.50
C SER A 57 0.46 -1.87 4.92
N SER A 58 -0.60 -1.50 5.63
CA SER A 58 -0.96 -2.04 6.94
C SER A 58 -2.17 -2.95 6.78
N TYR A 59 -2.20 -4.08 7.52
CA TYR A 59 -3.41 -4.90 7.62
C TYR A 59 -4.38 -4.42 8.72
N ASN A 60 -4.01 -3.39 9.48
CA ASN A 60 -4.74 -2.91 10.64
C ASN A 60 -5.18 -1.45 10.45
N ASP A 61 -6.48 -1.20 10.61
CA ASP A 61 -7.11 0.10 10.44
C ASP A 61 -6.75 1.09 11.57
N PHE A 62 -6.66 0.61 12.81
CA PHE A 62 -6.19 1.42 13.92
C PHE A 62 -4.74 1.88 13.72
N ALA A 63 -3.85 1.00 13.24
CA ALA A 63 -2.47 1.34 12.95
C ALA A 63 -2.34 2.39 11.85
N ILE A 64 -3.17 2.30 10.78
CA ILE A 64 -3.16 3.33 9.74
C ILE A 64 -3.74 4.66 10.25
N GLY A 65 -4.79 4.63 11.08
CA GLY A 65 -5.32 5.84 11.75
C GLY A 65 -4.25 6.54 12.58
N LYS A 66 -3.46 5.79 13.36
CA LYS A 66 -2.31 6.34 14.09
C LYS A 66 -1.19 6.88 13.21
N ALA A 67 -1.03 6.35 12.00
CA ALA A 67 -0.10 6.91 11.02
C ALA A 67 -0.63 8.24 10.45
N MET A 68 -1.93 8.33 10.20
CA MET A 68 -2.60 9.54 9.69
C MET A 68 -2.50 10.72 10.65
N GLU A 69 -2.62 10.48 11.97
CA GLU A 69 -2.41 11.50 13.02
C GLU A 69 -1.01 12.14 12.97
N ARG A 70 -0.02 11.46 12.38
CA ARG A 70 1.41 11.81 12.46
C ARG A 70 2.05 12.18 11.13
N ARG A 71 1.40 11.85 10.02
CA ARG A 71 1.97 11.97 8.68
C ARG A 71 1.00 12.72 7.76
N PRO A 72 1.50 13.65 6.93
CA PRO A 72 0.65 14.29 5.94
C PRO A 72 0.13 13.24 4.96
N HIS A 73 -1.12 13.39 4.55
CA HIS A 73 -1.82 12.49 3.64
C HIS A 73 -2.93 13.26 2.92
N THR A 74 -3.24 12.84 1.69
CA THR A 74 -4.35 13.39 0.90
C THR A 74 -5.31 12.30 0.45
N ILE A 75 -4.86 11.04 0.42
CA ILE A 75 -5.67 9.89 0.03
C ILE A 75 -5.44 8.70 0.96
N LEU A 76 -6.49 7.88 1.04
CA LEU A 76 -6.41 6.51 1.52
C LEU A 76 -6.39 5.56 0.32
N VAL A 77 -5.53 4.57 0.34
CA VAL A 77 -5.51 3.49 -0.63
C VAL A 77 -5.89 2.21 0.12
N ARG A 78 -6.90 1.51 -0.39
CA ARG A 78 -7.29 0.18 0.09
C ARG A 78 -6.88 -0.85 -0.95
N ILE A 79 -6.21 -1.91 -0.52
CA ILE A 79 -5.65 -2.93 -1.43
C ILE A 79 -6.27 -4.29 -1.12
N GLU A 80 -6.94 -4.88 -2.10
CA GLU A 80 -7.26 -6.29 -2.15
C GLU A 80 -6.05 -7.03 -2.74
N GLY A 81 -5.21 -7.57 -1.86
CA GLY A 81 -3.96 -8.24 -2.25
C GLY A 81 -3.98 -9.72 -1.92
N ASN A 82 -3.27 -10.52 -2.72
CA ASN A 82 -3.09 -11.96 -2.53
C ASN A 82 -1.60 -12.37 -2.47
N SER A 83 -0.66 -11.44 -2.70
CA SER A 83 0.78 -11.71 -2.68
C SER A 83 1.58 -10.84 -1.72
N GLY A 84 0.92 -10.05 -0.87
CA GLY A 84 1.57 -9.33 0.21
C GLY A 84 2.33 -10.26 1.18
N ARG A 85 3.44 -9.78 1.75
CA ARG A 85 4.23 -10.52 2.74
C ARG A 85 4.21 -9.80 4.09
N LEU A 86 3.91 -10.54 5.15
CA LEU A 86 3.97 -10.01 6.51
C LEU A 86 5.45 -9.81 6.89
N ILE A 87 5.83 -8.56 7.14
CA ILE A 87 7.21 -8.21 7.55
C ILE A 87 7.28 -7.62 8.96
N GLU A 88 6.16 -7.64 9.70
CA GLU A 88 6.05 -7.09 11.06
C GLU A 88 7.17 -7.59 12.00
N GLY A 89 7.48 -8.89 11.96
CA GLY A 89 8.54 -9.49 12.81
C GLY A 89 9.97 -9.10 12.41
N LEU A 90 10.15 -8.50 11.23
CA LEU A 90 11.43 -8.05 10.70
C LEU A 90 11.56 -6.52 10.70
N SER A 91 10.44 -5.81 10.80
CA SER A 91 10.38 -4.35 10.78
C SER A 91 10.86 -3.76 12.11
N THR A 92 11.62 -2.68 12.04
CA THR A 92 11.98 -1.88 13.22
C THR A 92 10.75 -1.23 13.88
N PHE A 93 9.62 -1.15 13.16
CA PHE A 93 8.37 -0.57 13.62
C PHE A 93 7.22 -1.58 13.51
N ASN A 94 7.29 -2.66 14.28
CA ASN A 94 6.24 -3.70 14.32
C ASN A 94 4.80 -3.16 14.56
N LYS A 95 4.65 -2.01 15.21
CA LYS A 95 3.35 -1.36 15.43
C LYS A 95 2.65 -0.93 14.14
N GLU A 96 3.36 -0.82 13.02
CA GLU A 96 2.78 -0.48 11.72
C GLU A 96 2.03 -1.63 11.06
N LYS A 97 2.12 -2.85 11.60
CA LYS A 97 1.36 -4.02 11.13
C LYS A 97 1.54 -4.23 9.61
N GLU A 98 2.80 -4.18 9.19
CA GLU A 98 3.19 -3.97 7.80
C GLU A 98 3.11 -5.25 6.94
N VAL A 99 2.48 -5.11 5.78
CA VAL A 99 2.47 -6.03 4.65
C VAL A 99 3.15 -5.36 3.47
N LEU A 100 4.19 -6.02 2.93
CA LEU A 100 4.99 -5.51 1.82
C LEU A 100 4.76 -6.33 0.55
N PHE A 101 4.51 -5.63 -0.56
CA PHE A 101 4.47 -6.21 -1.90
C PHE A 101 5.81 -6.00 -2.60
N LYS A 102 6.16 -6.98 -3.44
CA LYS A 102 7.34 -6.93 -4.31
C LYS A 102 7.29 -5.73 -5.26
N SER A 103 8.44 -5.35 -5.79
CA SER A 103 8.45 -4.39 -6.90
C SER A 103 7.82 -5.02 -8.13
N LYS A 104 7.28 -4.17 -9.01
CA LYS A 104 6.58 -4.54 -10.25
C LYS A 104 5.28 -5.31 -10.01
N THR A 105 4.76 -5.34 -8.78
CA THR A 105 3.39 -5.79 -8.53
C THR A 105 2.43 -4.88 -9.31
N LYS A 106 1.46 -5.53 -9.94
CA LYS A 106 0.44 -4.90 -10.75
C LYS A 106 -0.84 -4.80 -9.94
N PHE A 107 -1.50 -3.66 -10.05
CA PHE A 107 -2.78 -3.41 -9.43
C PHE A 107 -3.75 -2.87 -10.47
N TYR A 108 -5.01 -3.25 -10.35
CA TYR A 108 -6.11 -2.67 -11.09
C TYR A 108 -6.82 -1.65 -10.20
N VAL A 109 -7.06 -0.45 -10.72
CA VAL A 109 -7.81 0.59 -10.02
C VAL A 109 -9.30 0.28 -10.14
N ASP A 110 -9.84 -0.40 -9.13
CA ASP A 110 -11.21 -0.89 -9.12
C ASP A 110 -12.22 0.25 -8.90
N ASP A 111 -11.91 1.14 -7.94
CA ASP A 111 -12.80 2.25 -7.61
C ASP A 111 -12.06 3.47 -7.06
N ILE A 112 -12.66 4.64 -7.21
CA ILE A 112 -12.21 5.90 -6.62
C ILE A 112 -13.45 6.59 -6.05
N ARG A 113 -13.51 6.74 -4.73
CA ARG A 113 -14.68 7.27 -4.02
C ARG A 113 -14.30 8.05 -2.78
N MET A 114 -15.26 8.73 -2.18
CA MET A 114 -15.09 9.24 -0.82
C MET A 114 -15.46 8.15 0.19
N SER A 115 -14.70 8.01 1.27
CA SER A 115 -15.05 7.21 2.45
C SER A 115 -14.77 8.00 3.72
N THR A 116 -15.01 7.39 4.89
CA THR A 116 -14.55 7.94 6.17
C THR A 116 -13.09 7.60 6.41
N SER A 117 -12.37 8.51 7.05
CA SER A 117 -10.98 8.36 7.46
C SER A 117 -10.86 7.36 8.61
N PRO A 118 -9.91 6.40 8.57
CA PRO A 118 -9.62 5.54 9.73
C PRO A 118 -9.06 6.28 10.95
N GLU A 119 -8.73 7.57 10.84
CA GLU A 119 -8.25 8.39 11.95
C GLU A 119 -9.35 8.64 12.99
N ASP A 120 -10.56 8.99 12.54
CA ASP A 120 -11.68 9.39 13.41
C ASP A 120 -13.02 8.74 13.01
N TYR A 121 -13.05 8.02 11.89
CA TYR A 121 -14.23 7.40 11.27
C TYR A 121 -15.36 8.38 10.92
N ILE A 122 -15.07 9.68 10.86
CA ILE A 122 -16.04 10.76 10.61
C ILE A 122 -15.59 11.63 9.43
N THR A 123 -14.31 12.00 9.37
CA THR A 123 -13.78 12.90 8.36
C THR A 123 -13.78 12.24 6.99
N PRO A 124 -14.37 12.86 5.95
CA PRO A 124 -14.31 12.34 4.59
C PRO A 124 -12.90 12.34 4.03
N ILE A 125 -12.49 11.25 3.39
CA ILE A 125 -11.21 11.12 2.68
C ILE A 125 -11.42 10.50 1.29
N LYS A 126 -10.62 10.93 0.32
CA LYS A 126 -10.59 10.33 -1.01
C LYS A 126 -9.89 8.97 -0.91
N THR A 127 -10.61 7.94 -1.33
CA THR A 127 -10.20 6.55 -1.20
C THR A 127 -10.10 5.86 -2.55
N ILE A 128 -8.96 5.23 -2.80
CA ILE A 128 -8.64 4.48 -4.02
C ILE A 128 -8.65 2.99 -3.67
N ILE A 129 -9.45 2.22 -4.38
CA ILE A 129 -9.51 0.76 -4.21
C ILE A 129 -8.66 0.12 -5.31
N LEU A 130 -7.65 -0.63 -4.89
CA LEU A 130 -6.76 -1.39 -5.75
C LEU A 130 -7.03 -2.89 -5.59
N LYS A 131 -7.03 -3.62 -6.69
CA LYS A 131 -7.03 -5.09 -6.71
C LYS A 131 -5.73 -5.59 -7.31
N GLU A 132 -4.99 -6.42 -6.60
CA GLU A 132 -3.81 -7.08 -7.14
C GLU A 132 -4.18 -7.97 -8.34
N LYS A 133 -3.29 -8.02 -9.34
CA LYS A 133 -3.44 -8.80 -10.57
C LYS A 133 -2.48 -9.97 -10.64
#